data_AF-A0A2A2CFZ5-F1
#
_entry.id   AF-A0A2A2CFZ5-F1
#
_cell.length_a   1.000
_cell.length_b   1.000
_cell.length_c   1.000
_cell.angle_alpha   90.00
_cell.angle_beta   90.00
_cell.angle_gamma   90.00
#
_symmetry.space_group_name_H-M   'P 1'
#
loop_
_entity.id
_entity.type
_entity.pdbx_description
1 polymer ?
#
loop_
_entity_poly.entity_id
_entity_poly.type
_entity_poly.pdbx_seq_one_letter_code
_entity_poly.pdbx_strand_id
1 'polypeptide(L)'
;MNTQALILSISSDLNDNEDGFHNQTWTEQQIREWVAEGVNLVYDKRPDLFMEQKVIPVAPCSVIQDTCDCGVIRRVLGHATKDGRLLSIMRKQGLESSLQWRGTSCRRTVGKYKPTSYALDAVTDTLYVWPEMPPHEEAYILVECASRPDPDSINENVDDGYVTA
;
A
#
# COMPACT_ATOMS: atom_id res chain seq x y z
N MET A 1 -10.90 -1.43 16.70
CA MET A 1 -11.15 -2.65 17.48
C MET A 1 -9.81 -3.38 17.59
N ASN A 2 -9.41 -3.83 18.78
CA ASN A 2 -8.14 -4.54 18.98
C ASN A 2 -8.26 -5.98 18.43
N THR A 3 -7.22 -6.52 17.77
CA THR A 3 -7.16 -7.89 17.24
C THR A 3 -7.52 -8.92 18.31
N GLN A 4 -7.07 -8.73 19.56
CA GLN A 4 -7.43 -9.61 20.67
C GLN A 4 -8.93 -9.65 20.95
N ALA A 5 -9.60 -8.49 20.88
CA ALA A 5 -11.04 -8.41 21.09
C ALA A 5 -11.83 -9.09 19.96
N LEU A 6 -11.31 -9.04 18.72
CA LEU A 6 -11.90 -9.76 17.60
C LEU A 6 -11.80 -11.28 17.79
N ILE A 7 -10.64 -11.78 18.19
CA ILE A 7 -10.40 -13.21 18.41
C ILE A 7 -11.30 -13.75 19.52
N LEU A 8 -11.37 -13.04 20.65
CA LEU A 8 -12.25 -13.42 21.75
C LEU A 8 -13.74 -13.40 21.34
N SER A 9 -14.15 -12.42 20.54
CA SER A 9 -15.50 -12.36 19.98
C SER A 9 -15.79 -13.57 19.09
N ILE A 10 -14.87 -13.91 18.18
CA ILE A 10 -15.03 -15.05 17.28
C ILE A 10 -15.06 -16.36 18.07
N SER A 11 -14.19 -16.54 19.05
CA SER A 11 -14.18 -17.74 19.89
C SER A 11 -15.50 -17.87 20.68
N SER A 12 -16.04 -16.75 21.18
CA SER A 12 -17.38 -16.72 21.79
C SER A 12 -18.49 -17.07 20.79
N ASP A 13 -18.45 -16.55 19.56
CA ASP A 13 -19.45 -16.82 18.52
C ASP A 13 -19.42 -18.29 18.06
N LEU A 14 -18.23 -18.92 18.12
CA LEU A 14 -18.04 -20.34 17.86
C LEU A 14 -18.47 -21.24 19.04
N ASN A 15 -18.93 -20.65 20.16
CA ASN A 15 -19.21 -21.33 21.43
C ASN A 15 -18.00 -22.11 21.98
N ASP A 16 -16.78 -21.62 21.70
CA ASP A 16 -15.54 -22.26 22.12
C ASP A 16 -14.85 -21.49 23.26
N ASN A 17 -15.57 -20.53 23.86
CA ASN A 17 -15.08 -19.66 24.93
C ASN A 17 -16.15 -19.46 26.01
N GLU A 18 -16.51 -20.52 26.71
CA GLU A 18 -17.46 -20.51 27.83
C GLU A 18 -16.74 -20.46 29.19
N ASP A 19 -17.44 -20.06 30.24
CA ASP A 19 -16.88 -19.97 31.60
C ASP A 19 -16.33 -21.34 32.05
N GLY A 20 -15.01 -21.42 32.21
CA GLY A 20 -14.29 -22.65 32.61
C GLY A 20 -13.87 -23.56 31.45
N PHE A 21 -14.23 -23.22 30.21
CA PHE A 21 -13.91 -24.00 29.00
C PHE A 21 -13.49 -23.06 27.87
N HIS A 22 -12.20 -22.74 27.84
CA HIS A 22 -11.59 -21.84 26.85
C HIS A 22 -10.88 -22.63 25.74
N ASN A 23 -11.19 -22.32 24.48
CA ASN A 23 -10.52 -22.81 23.27
C ASN A 23 -10.41 -24.34 23.22
N GLN A 24 -11.53 -25.05 23.42
CA GLN A 24 -11.54 -26.52 23.49
C GLN A 24 -11.41 -27.19 22.12
N THR A 25 -11.97 -26.56 21.09
CA THR A 25 -12.05 -27.10 19.74
C THR A 25 -11.03 -26.44 18.82
N TRP A 26 -10.88 -25.13 18.94
CA TRP A 26 -10.02 -24.30 18.11
C TRP A 26 -9.01 -23.58 19.00
N THR A 27 -7.73 -23.70 18.66
CA THR A 27 -6.71 -22.92 19.35
C THR A 27 -6.82 -21.45 18.93
N GLU A 28 -6.37 -20.55 19.79
CA GLU A 28 -6.32 -19.13 19.49
C GLU A 28 -5.50 -18.84 18.21
N GLN A 29 -4.43 -19.60 18.00
CA GLN A 29 -3.62 -19.52 16.79
C GLN A 29 -4.42 -19.89 15.54
N GLN A 30 -5.22 -20.96 15.57
CA GLN A 30 -6.07 -21.32 14.44
C GLN A 30 -7.07 -20.20 14.12
N ILE A 31 -7.69 -19.61 15.14
CA ILE A 31 -8.62 -18.48 14.94
C ILE A 31 -7.89 -17.28 14.29
N ARG A 32 -6.65 -16.98 14.71
CA ARG A 32 -5.82 -15.93 14.10
C ARG A 32 -5.52 -16.19 12.64
N GLU A 33 -5.10 -17.40 12.29
CA GLU A 33 -4.81 -17.81 10.92
C GLU A 33 -6.06 -17.62 10.02
N TRP A 34 -7.23 -18.03 10.50
CA TRP A 34 -8.51 -17.83 9.81
C TRP A 34 -8.87 -16.35 9.64
N VAL A 35 -8.63 -15.52 10.66
CA VAL A 35 -8.83 -14.07 10.58
C VAL A 35 -7.89 -13.46 9.55
N ALA A 36 -6.61 -13.83 9.55
CA ALA A 36 -5.63 -13.35 8.58
C ALA A 36 -5.99 -13.76 7.15
N GLU A 37 -6.44 -15.01 6.94
CA GLU A 37 -6.94 -15.46 5.64
C GLU A 37 -8.18 -14.65 5.20
N GLY A 38 -9.13 -14.43 6.12
CA GLY A 38 -10.31 -13.61 5.86
C GLY A 38 -9.97 -12.19 5.45
N VAL A 39 -9.02 -11.54 6.14
CA VAL A 39 -8.53 -10.20 5.81
C VAL A 39 -7.89 -10.18 4.42
N ASN A 40 -7.07 -11.18 4.09
CA ASN A 40 -6.46 -11.30 2.76
C ASN A 40 -7.51 -11.50 1.65
N LEU A 41 -8.52 -12.33 1.89
CA LEU A 41 -9.64 -12.52 0.97
C LEU A 41 -10.40 -11.20 0.74
N VAL A 42 -10.64 -10.44 1.82
CA VAL A 42 -11.29 -9.13 1.73
C VAL A 42 -10.40 -8.15 0.96
N TYR A 43 -9.08 -8.16 1.14
CA TYR A 43 -8.16 -7.35 0.34
C TYR A 43 -8.28 -7.66 -1.15
N ASP A 44 -8.31 -8.93 -1.54
CA ASP A 44 -8.39 -9.33 -2.95
C ASP A 44 -9.72 -8.92 -3.60
N LYS A 45 -10.81 -8.83 -2.84
CA LYS A 45 -12.14 -8.43 -3.34
C LYS A 45 -12.43 -6.95 -3.20
N ARG A 46 -11.87 -6.31 -2.17
CA ARG A 46 -12.14 -4.94 -1.72
C ARG A 46 -10.85 -4.23 -1.31
N PRO A 47 -9.88 -4.06 -2.23
CA PRO A 47 -8.63 -3.37 -1.93
C PRO A 47 -8.86 -1.90 -1.55
N ASP A 48 -10.02 -1.34 -1.90
CA ASP A 48 -10.46 0.00 -1.52
C ASP A 48 -10.65 0.20 -0.01
N LEU A 49 -10.77 -0.87 0.78
CA LEU A 49 -10.82 -0.81 2.24
C LEU A 49 -9.44 -0.68 2.89
N PHE A 50 -8.37 -0.92 2.12
CA PHE A 50 -6.98 -0.94 2.59
C PHE A 50 -6.14 0.17 1.95
N MET A 51 -6.78 1.30 1.65
CA MET A 51 -6.12 2.43 1.01
C MET A 51 -5.27 3.20 2.02
N GLU A 52 -4.03 3.44 1.65
CA GLU A 52 -3.12 4.32 2.37
C GLU A 52 -2.47 5.33 1.42
N GLN A 53 -1.88 6.37 2.00
CA GLN A 53 -1.10 7.33 1.27
C GLN A 53 0.39 7.03 1.45
N LYS A 54 1.10 6.86 0.35
CA LYS A 54 2.55 6.61 0.34
C LYS A 54 3.28 7.68 -0.46
N VAL A 55 4.44 8.06 0.04
CA VAL A 55 5.34 9.01 -0.63
C VAL A 55 6.39 8.19 -1.38
N ILE A 56 6.44 8.37 -2.70
CA ILE A 56 7.35 7.64 -3.57
C ILE A 56 8.40 8.60 -4.13
N PRO A 57 9.71 8.27 -4.04
CA PRO A 57 10.75 9.04 -4.71
C PRO A 57 10.66 8.85 -6.22
N VAL A 58 10.73 9.94 -6.97
CA VAL A 58 10.74 9.89 -8.44
C VAL A 58 12.13 9.44 -8.91
N ALA A 59 12.17 8.44 -9.77
CA ALA A 59 13.40 7.93 -10.38
C ALA A 59 13.97 8.94 -11.38
N PRO A 60 15.28 9.26 -11.30
CA PRO A 60 15.91 10.14 -12.27
C PRO A 60 15.96 9.45 -13.63
N CYS A 61 15.86 10.25 -14.69
CA CYS A 61 16.08 9.81 -16.07
C CYS A 61 15.16 8.68 -16.55
N SER A 62 14.00 8.50 -15.91
CA SER A 62 12.99 7.52 -16.27
C SER A 62 11.61 8.09 -16.06
N VAL A 63 10.71 7.82 -17.01
CA VAL A 63 9.27 8.04 -16.80
C VAL A 63 8.66 6.92 -15.97
N ILE A 64 9.24 5.72 -16.02
CA ILE A 64 8.78 4.54 -15.27
C ILE A 64 9.28 4.66 -13.83
N GLN A 65 8.35 4.55 -12.89
CA GLN A 65 8.61 4.67 -11.47
C GLN A 65 8.47 3.31 -10.79
N ASP A 66 9.37 3.05 -9.84
CA ASP A 66 9.17 1.97 -8.89
C ASP A 66 8.03 2.36 -7.94
N THR A 67 7.12 1.42 -7.70
CA THR A 67 5.91 1.64 -6.92
C THR A 67 6.07 1.25 -5.44
N CYS A 68 7.28 0.81 -5.02
CA CYS A 68 7.56 0.34 -3.66
C CYS A 68 6.60 -0.78 -3.23
N ASP A 69 6.36 -0.94 -1.93
CA ASP A 69 5.43 -1.94 -1.36
C ASP A 69 3.94 -1.57 -1.57
N CYS A 70 3.59 -0.87 -2.65
CA CYS A 70 2.20 -0.65 -3.03
C CYS A 70 1.72 -1.83 -3.88
N GLY A 71 0.75 -2.59 -3.38
CA GLY A 71 0.17 -3.69 -4.16
C GLY A 71 -0.58 -3.20 -5.38
N VAL A 72 -1.46 -2.19 -5.21
CA VAL A 72 -2.23 -1.59 -6.31
C VAL A 72 -2.32 -0.09 -6.13
N ILE A 73 -1.83 0.69 -7.10
CA ILE A 73 -1.99 2.15 -7.08
C ILE A 73 -3.34 2.53 -7.66
N ARG A 74 -4.16 3.21 -6.87
CA ARG A 74 -5.47 3.72 -7.32
C ARG A 74 -5.33 5.04 -8.07
N ARG A 75 -4.54 5.97 -7.51
CA ARG A 75 -4.27 7.28 -8.11
C ARG A 75 -3.01 7.91 -7.55
N VAL A 76 -2.45 8.82 -8.35
CA VAL A 76 -1.42 9.76 -7.89
C VAL A 76 -2.11 11.07 -7.52
N LEU A 77 -1.91 11.55 -6.29
CA LEU A 77 -2.47 12.81 -5.83
C LEU A 77 -1.68 14.00 -6.39
N GLY A 78 -0.35 13.89 -6.43
CA GLY A 78 0.51 14.85 -7.12
C GLY A 78 1.93 14.92 -6.58
N HIS A 79 2.64 15.99 -6.95
CA HIS A 79 3.96 16.34 -6.44
C HIS A 79 3.86 16.66 -4.94
N ALA A 80 4.76 16.09 -4.14
CA ALA A 80 4.78 16.27 -2.71
C ALA A 80 6.20 16.49 -2.17
N THR A 81 6.29 16.89 -0.90
CA THR A 81 7.55 16.84 -0.15
C THR A 81 7.86 15.42 0.30
N LYS A 82 9.08 15.19 0.78
CA LYS A 82 9.48 13.91 1.41
C LYS A 82 8.56 13.50 2.56
N ASP A 83 7.99 14.47 3.27
CA ASP A 83 7.07 14.27 4.40
C ASP A 83 5.60 14.09 3.96
N GLY A 84 5.32 14.08 2.66
CA GLY A 84 3.97 13.87 2.12
C GLY A 84 3.11 15.13 2.00
N ARG A 85 3.67 16.33 2.19
CA ARG A 85 2.91 17.56 1.94
C ARG A 85 2.74 17.80 0.45
N LEU A 86 1.50 17.85 -0.03
CA LEU A 86 1.20 18.10 -1.44
C LEU A 86 1.64 19.52 -1.87
N LEU A 87 2.45 19.59 -2.92
CA LEU A 87 2.95 20.82 -3.53
C LEU A 87 2.14 21.21 -4.77
N SER A 88 1.73 20.23 -5.58
CA SER A 88 0.87 20.46 -6.74
C SER A 88 0.21 19.18 -7.23
N ILE A 89 -1.04 19.31 -7.68
CA ILE A 89 -1.81 18.19 -8.27
C ILE A 89 -1.23 17.83 -9.65
N MET A 90 -1.20 16.53 -9.95
CA MET A 90 -0.81 16.01 -11.26
C MET A 90 -2.03 15.56 -12.07
N ARG A 91 -1.95 15.68 -13.40
CA ARG A 91 -3.04 15.28 -14.29
C ARG A 91 -2.87 13.83 -14.73
N LYS A 92 -3.93 13.02 -14.62
CA LYS A 92 -3.97 11.69 -15.23
C LYS A 92 -4.02 11.84 -16.75
N GLN A 93 -3.14 11.16 -17.47
CA GLN A 93 -3.14 11.06 -18.92
C GLN A 93 -3.20 9.60 -19.38
N GLY A 94 -3.56 9.37 -20.65
CA GLY A 94 -3.57 8.04 -21.25
C GLY A 94 -2.16 7.52 -21.57
N LEU A 95 -2.03 6.20 -21.64
CA LEU A 95 -0.77 5.49 -21.97
C LEU A 95 -0.31 5.70 -23.42
N GLU A 96 -1.14 6.24 -24.30
CA GLU A 96 -0.72 6.54 -25.69
C GLU A 96 0.56 7.40 -25.74
N SER A 97 0.74 8.25 -24.72
CA SER A 97 1.92 9.09 -24.55
C SER A 97 3.16 8.36 -24.01
N SER A 98 3.00 7.25 -23.26
CA SER A 98 4.12 6.40 -22.80
C SER A 98 4.64 5.46 -23.87
N LEU A 99 3.79 5.08 -24.83
CA LEU A 99 4.15 4.15 -25.91
C LEU A 99 4.99 4.78 -27.03
N GLN A 100 5.12 6.11 -27.04
CA GLN A 100 5.93 6.82 -28.03
C GLN A 100 7.37 6.94 -27.55
N TRP A 101 8.27 6.13 -28.11
CA TRP A 101 9.71 6.31 -27.91
C TRP A 101 10.17 7.63 -28.55
N ARG A 102 10.54 8.61 -27.73
CA ARG A 102 10.97 9.94 -28.20
C ARG A 102 12.48 10.08 -28.38
N GLY A 103 13.26 9.03 -28.08
CA GLY A 103 14.73 9.04 -28.18
C GLY A 103 15.40 10.20 -27.44
N THR A 104 14.73 10.77 -26.43
CA THR A 104 15.22 11.95 -25.73
C THR A 104 16.16 11.49 -24.63
N SER A 105 17.40 11.97 -24.65
CA SER A 105 18.32 11.76 -23.54
C SER A 105 17.80 12.47 -22.29
N CYS A 106 18.14 11.95 -21.11
CA CYS A 106 17.83 12.60 -19.83
C CYS A 106 18.45 14.00 -19.81
N ARG A 107 17.64 15.01 -20.14
CA ARG A 107 18.10 16.40 -20.29
C ARG A 107 17.96 17.11 -18.96
N ARG A 108 18.98 17.88 -18.62
CA ARG A 108 18.91 18.85 -17.54
C ARG A 108 17.86 19.90 -17.91
N THR A 109 16.82 20.03 -17.09
CA THR A 109 15.81 21.07 -17.28
C THR A 109 16.32 22.40 -16.72
N VAL A 110 15.84 23.51 -17.30
CA VAL A 110 16.15 24.86 -16.80
C VAL A 110 15.08 25.19 -15.75
N GLY A 111 15.46 25.21 -14.48
CA GLY A 111 14.56 25.46 -13.34
C GLY A 111 14.39 24.22 -12.44
N LYS A 112 13.54 24.35 -11.42
CA LYS A 112 13.22 23.22 -10.52
C LYS A 112 12.32 22.23 -11.23
N TYR A 113 12.63 20.93 -11.13
CA TYR A 113 11.76 19.89 -11.61
C TYR A 113 10.37 19.96 -10.99
N LYS A 114 9.35 19.73 -11.82
CA LYS A 114 7.96 19.68 -11.40
C LYS A 114 7.23 18.61 -12.21
N PRO A 115 6.83 17.49 -11.60
CA PRO A 115 5.99 16.51 -12.29
C PRO A 115 4.60 17.11 -12.51
N THR A 116 4.05 16.88 -13.70
CA THR A 116 2.81 17.52 -14.17
C THR A 116 1.73 16.51 -14.53
N SER A 117 2.12 15.33 -15.03
CA SER A 117 1.18 14.29 -15.41
C SER A 117 1.68 12.89 -15.05
N TYR A 118 0.73 11.97 -14.97
CA TYR A 118 1.00 10.56 -14.71
C TYR A 118 0.05 9.65 -15.50
N ALA A 119 0.44 8.39 -15.64
CA ALA A 119 -0.39 7.32 -16.15
C ALA A 119 -0.16 6.07 -15.30
N LEU A 120 -1.20 5.23 -15.23
CA LEU A 120 -1.15 3.94 -14.56
C LEU A 120 -1.52 2.89 -15.60
N ASP A 121 -0.66 1.90 -15.78
CA ASP A 121 -1.01 0.71 -16.55
C ASP A 121 -1.85 -0.22 -15.68
N ALA A 122 -3.08 -0.49 -16.12
CA ALA A 122 -4.02 -1.34 -15.39
C ALA A 122 -3.67 -2.84 -15.47
N VAL A 123 -2.76 -3.23 -16.37
CA VAL A 123 -2.35 -4.63 -16.56
C VAL A 123 -1.08 -4.96 -15.79
N THR A 124 -0.13 -4.03 -15.76
CA THR A 124 1.20 -4.23 -15.16
C THR A 124 1.40 -3.46 -13.86
N ASP A 125 0.39 -2.69 -13.41
CA ASP A 125 0.46 -1.74 -12.30
C ASP A 125 1.62 -0.72 -12.41
N THR A 126 2.17 -0.57 -13.62
CA THR A 126 3.32 0.31 -13.85
C THR A 126 2.89 1.77 -13.77
N LEU A 127 3.62 2.54 -12.96
CA LEU A 127 3.45 3.98 -12.82
C LEU A 127 4.37 4.74 -13.76
N TYR A 128 3.79 5.64 -14.55
CA TYR A 128 4.51 6.56 -15.42
C TYR A 128 4.33 8.00 -14.92
N VAL A 129 5.41 8.77 -14.87
CA VAL A 129 5.43 10.18 -14.42
C VAL A 129 6.16 11.05 -15.44
N TRP A 130 5.57 12.21 -15.73
CA TRP A 130 6.13 13.18 -16.67
C TRP A 130 6.18 14.62 -16.14
N PRO A 131 7.16 15.42 -16.60
CA PRO A 131 8.30 15.01 -17.42
C PRO A 131 9.27 14.10 -16.66
N GLU A 132 10.25 13.51 -17.35
CA GLU A 132 11.34 12.77 -16.70
C GLU A 132 12.10 13.67 -15.72
N MET A 133 12.46 13.12 -14.56
CA MET A 133 13.25 13.85 -13.59
C MET A 133 14.70 13.99 -14.07
N PRO A 134 15.28 15.21 -14.10
CA PRO A 134 16.68 15.41 -14.45
C PRO A 134 17.62 14.75 -13.43
N PRO A 135 18.89 14.49 -13.80
CA PRO A 135 19.84 13.90 -12.88
C PRO A 135 20.19 14.91 -11.77
N HIS A 136 20.48 14.39 -10.58
CA HIS A 136 20.88 15.17 -9.38
C HIS A 136 19.80 16.08 -8.79
N GLU A 137 18.53 15.86 -9.13
CA GLU A 137 17.38 16.44 -8.42
C GLU A 137 16.66 15.37 -7.61
N GLU A 138 15.95 15.79 -6.57
CA GLU A 138 15.07 14.94 -5.77
C GLU A 138 13.66 15.47 -5.85
N ALA A 139 12.71 14.58 -6.13
CA ALA A 139 11.29 14.88 -6.11
C ALA A 139 10.51 13.68 -5.61
N TYR A 140 9.35 13.96 -5.04
CA TYR A 140 8.49 12.95 -4.45
C TYR A 140 7.07 13.10 -4.97
N ILE A 141 6.38 12.00 -5.14
CA ILE A 141 4.95 11.99 -5.47
C ILE A 141 4.19 11.35 -4.33
N LEU A 142 3.01 11.87 -4.05
CA LEU A 142 2.08 11.27 -3.11
C LEU A 142 1.08 10.41 -3.89
N VAL A 143 1.03 9.13 -3.56
CA VAL A 143 0.12 8.17 -4.19
C VAL A 143 -0.87 7.64 -3.17
N GLU A 144 -2.04 7.25 -3.66
CA GLU A 144 -3.04 6.52 -2.90
C GLU A 144 -3.02 5.08 -3.43
N CYS A 145 -2.60 4.14 -2.60
CA CYS A 145 -2.44 2.74 -2.98
C CYS A 145 -3.02 1.80 -1.93
N ALA A 146 -3.40 0.60 -2.35
CA ALA A 146 -3.90 -0.44 -1.46
C ALA A 146 -2.71 -1.23 -0.88
N SER A 147 -2.62 -1.25 0.44
CA SER A 147 -1.60 -2.00 1.18
C SER A 147 -2.17 -3.32 1.63
N ARG A 148 -1.54 -4.44 1.27
CA ARG A 148 -1.96 -5.73 1.80
C ARG A 148 -1.51 -5.80 3.26
N PRO A 149 -2.41 -6.10 4.21
CA PRO A 149 -2.02 -6.32 5.60
C PRO A 149 -1.01 -7.46 5.70
N ASP A 150 0.03 -7.26 6.50
CA ASP A 150 0.99 -8.32 6.80
C ASP A 150 0.32 -9.37 7.70
N PRO A 151 0.25 -10.65 7.28
CA PRO A 151 -0.27 -11.73 8.12
C PRO A 151 0.41 -11.78 9.49
N ASP A 152 1.71 -11.49 9.57
CA ASP A 152 2.47 -11.58 10.81
C ASP A 152 2.12 -10.45 11.78
N SER A 153 1.74 -9.27 11.27
CA SER A 153 1.23 -8.17 12.10
C SER A 153 -0.09 -8.50 12.82
N ILE A 154 -0.84 -9.48 12.32
CA ILE A 154 -2.06 -10.00 12.96
C ILE A 154 -1.71 -11.05 14.04
N ASN A 155 -0.54 -11.69 13.90
CA ASN A 155 -0.04 -12.75 14.77
C ASN A 155 0.79 -12.23 15.96
N GLU A 156 1.49 -11.11 15.85
CA GLU A 156 2.51 -10.64 16.82
C GLU A 156 2.01 -10.10 18.17
N ASN A 157 0.70 -10.03 18.44
CA ASN A 157 0.19 -9.60 19.75
C ASN A 157 -0.04 -10.77 20.71
N VAL A 158 1.04 -11.43 21.15
CA VAL A 158 1.00 -12.37 22.28
C VAL A 158 2.21 -12.11 23.20
N ASP A 159 1.94 -11.49 24.34
CA ASP A 159 2.79 -11.66 25.52
C ASP A 159 2.30 -12.95 26.19
N ASP A 160 3.04 -14.05 25.99
CA ASP A 160 2.80 -15.38 26.59
C ASP A 160 2.99 -15.39 28.12
N GLY A 161 2.75 -14.26 28.80
CA GLY A 161 2.97 -14.07 30.23
C GLY A 161 1.81 -14.45 31.15
N TYR A 162 0.62 -14.80 30.62
CA TYR A 162 -0.59 -14.99 31.43
C TYR A 162 -1.30 -16.34 31.30
N VAL A 163 -0.53 -17.42 31.11
CA VAL A 163 -1.04 -18.79 31.38
C VAL A 163 -0.15 -19.50 32.40
N THR A 164 -0.07 -18.94 33.62
CA THR A 164 0.14 -19.73 34.84
C THR A 164 -0.49 -19.02 36.04
N ALA A 165 -1.71 -19.40 36.40
CA ALA A 165 -2.23 -19.40 37.77
C ALA A 165 -3.50 -20.26 37.84
#